data_AF-A0A2A5V9K8-F1
#
_entry.id   AF-A0A2A5V9K8-F1
#
_cell.length_a   1.000
_cell.length_b   1.000
_cell.length_c   1.000
_cell.angle_alpha   90.00
_cell.angle_beta   90.00
_cell.angle_gamma   90.00
#
_symmetry.space_group_name_H-M   'P 1'
#
loop_
_entity.id
_entity.type
_entity.pdbx_description
1 polymer ?
#
loop_
_entity_poly.entity_id
_entity_poly.type
_entity_poly.pdbx_seq_one_letter_code
_entity_poly.pdbx_strand_id
1 'polypeptide(L)'
;MFNKFIKLLLSILIIYQTPVYSKSTSLNEINSRNLSNYFSGIVAFENKDNADALRFFNSSTILLNKHDIFLQRYIYSLVIDDKIPQAINIIKKNSKNNSIDFFNAYLLLTIDSLKKNDFKKAENYLNNIIKLQKYDNFNQVISEILKDTIYTFSEKKILNKKKNFGNISLISQAFQRCYLKKDTTQSSFINLINDQNGDYSRYIFFYANYLIENKKIHEVKKIYEDIEYINSTLLLSQSKKWVENESYKNFTKIFSCNNHNDIISEYLFLFSNLYASNEDLEKSNFYLNLSNYLNPKFKFNLSLAAENYYATNQYDKVKKAIENFDNKDEFFYWFRTKKEAQIIIKEKGEDQGINFISSKFDKIPNPNFKIIFDIANFYKNSKKYEKAIEYYSKIISTLNEGSKIKSDLLYRRGGSFERLKRYKESDRDLLYSMKLNPNDAYALNYLAYSWLERDYKIDEAMDMLKKAYSIESDDPYIIDSIGWAYYLMDDYFEAEKYMRRAVELMPDDPIVNDHYGDILWKLNRKLQARYFWNNVLGFSDTDDEVKKKINIKLIYGLKNSQNEHT
;
A
#
# COMPACT_ATOMS: atom_id res chain seq x y z
N MET A 1 17.00 -64.28 14.19
CA MET A 1 18.14 -63.37 14.48
C MET A 1 18.52 -62.47 13.30
N PHE A 2 18.35 -62.91 12.05
CA PHE A 2 18.73 -62.15 10.84
C PHE A 2 18.06 -60.76 10.70
N ASN A 3 16.76 -60.65 11.04
CA ASN A 3 16.01 -59.37 10.93
C ASN A 3 16.40 -58.31 11.96
N LYS A 4 16.93 -58.70 13.14
CA LYS A 4 17.46 -57.74 14.12
C LYS A 4 18.83 -57.20 13.68
N PHE A 5 19.64 -58.04 13.03
CA PHE A 5 20.95 -57.65 12.53
C PHE A 5 20.84 -56.66 11.37
N ILE A 6 19.88 -56.87 10.45
CA ILE A 6 19.61 -55.94 9.34
C ILE A 6 19.10 -54.58 9.84
N LYS A 7 18.20 -54.57 10.83
CA LYS A 7 17.74 -53.30 11.45
C LYS A 7 18.88 -52.58 12.14
N LEU A 8 19.77 -53.29 12.84
CA LEU A 8 20.95 -52.71 13.49
C LEU A 8 21.91 -52.09 12.45
N LEU A 9 22.15 -52.79 11.33
CA LEU A 9 23.01 -52.31 10.24
C LEU A 9 22.42 -51.07 9.52
N LEU A 10 21.10 -51.06 9.29
CA LEU A 10 20.38 -49.91 8.73
C LEU A 10 20.39 -48.70 9.67
N SER A 11 20.25 -48.91 10.99
CA SER A 11 20.37 -47.82 11.96
C SER A 11 21.80 -47.24 12.03
N ILE A 12 22.83 -48.06 11.85
CA ILE A 12 24.22 -47.58 11.79
C ILE A 12 24.46 -46.77 10.50
N LEU A 13 23.89 -47.19 9.37
CA LEU A 13 23.95 -46.45 8.09
C LEU A 13 23.23 -45.10 8.12
N ILE A 14 22.18 -44.93 8.93
CA ILE A 14 21.48 -43.64 9.12
C ILE A 14 22.26 -42.70 10.04
N ILE A 15 23.12 -43.22 10.91
CA ILE A 15 23.98 -42.43 11.83
C ILE A 15 25.34 -42.08 11.19
N TYR A 16 25.68 -42.67 10.04
CA TYR A 16 26.76 -42.16 9.18
C TYR A 16 26.31 -40.84 8.53
N GLN A 17 26.28 -39.77 9.32
CA GLN A 17 26.54 -38.44 8.81
C GLN A 17 27.92 -38.53 8.14
N THR A 18 27.96 -38.52 6.82
CA THR A 18 29.20 -38.19 6.14
C THR A 18 29.64 -36.86 6.74
N PRO A 19 30.80 -36.78 7.42
CA PRO A 19 31.31 -35.48 7.78
C PRO A 19 31.51 -34.79 6.43
N VAL A 20 30.74 -33.75 6.16
CA VAL A 20 31.05 -32.85 5.06
C VAL A 20 32.32 -32.14 5.52
N TYR A 21 33.45 -32.82 5.32
CA TYR A 21 34.76 -32.21 5.53
C TYR A 21 34.83 -31.07 4.54
N SER A 22 34.88 -29.85 5.07
CA SER A 22 35.28 -28.69 4.28
C SER A 22 36.60 -29.05 3.60
N LYS A 23 36.67 -28.92 2.26
CA LYS A 23 37.92 -29.08 1.50
C LYS A 23 38.98 -28.05 1.90
N SER A 24 38.64 -27.06 2.73
CA SER A 24 39.59 -26.07 3.22
C SER A 24 40.37 -26.61 4.42
N THR A 25 41.66 -26.84 4.21
CA THR A 25 42.63 -27.20 5.26
C THR A 25 43.24 -25.97 5.95
N SER A 26 42.78 -24.75 5.67
CA SER A 26 43.27 -23.55 6.34
C SER A 26 42.18 -22.51 6.62
N LEU A 27 42.14 -22.03 7.86
CA LEU A 27 41.42 -20.81 8.25
C LEU A 27 42.18 -19.53 7.84
N ASN A 28 43.40 -19.67 7.30
CA ASN A 28 44.29 -18.56 6.96
C ASN A 28 43.76 -17.68 5.80
N GLU A 29 42.77 -18.15 5.04
CA GLU A 29 42.10 -17.37 3.99
C GLU A 29 40.85 -16.63 4.46
N ILE A 30 40.32 -16.93 5.65
CA ILE A 30 39.07 -16.36 6.18
C ILE A 30 39.41 -15.26 7.18
N ASN A 31 39.45 -14.02 6.70
CA ASN A 31 39.58 -12.85 7.56
C ASN A 31 38.32 -12.73 8.45
N SER A 32 38.50 -12.91 9.76
CA SER A 32 37.41 -12.89 10.77
C SER A 32 36.59 -11.61 10.74
N ARG A 33 37.21 -10.46 10.44
CA ARG A 33 36.53 -9.18 10.28
C ARG A 33 35.58 -9.18 9.08
N ASN A 34 35.99 -9.76 7.95
CA ASN A 34 35.13 -9.86 6.77
C ASN A 34 33.96 -10.81 6.99
N LEU A 35 34.20 -11.91 7.71
CA LEU A 35 33.14 -12.86 8.05
C LEU A 35 32.11 -12.23 9.01
N SER A 36 32.60 -11.56 10.07
CA SER A 36 31.76 -10.83 11.02
C SER A 36 30.95 -9.74 10.34
N ASN A 37 31.59 -8.89 9.53
CA ASN A 37 30.89 -7.86 8.76
C ASN A 37 29.88 -8.47 7.78
N TYR A 38 30.21 -9.57 7.10
CA TYR A 38 29.25 -10.22 6.22
C TYR A 38 28.00 -10.68 6.98
N PHE A 39 28.15 -11.42 8.08
CA PHE A 39 27.00 -11.88 8.86
C PHE A 39 26.21 -10.71 9.48
N SER A 40 26.88 -9.68 9.99
CA SER A 40 26.20 -8.47 10.46
C SER A 40 25.42 -7.78 9.34
N GLY A 41 25.98 -7.74 8.12
CA GLY A 41 25.29 -7.22 6.94
C GLY A 41 24.08 -8.05 6.56
N ILE A 42 24.15 -9.38 6.67
CA ILE A 42 23.01 -10.28 6.46
C ILE A 42 21.92 -10.01 7.49
N VAL A 43 22.27 -9.98 8.78
CA VAL A 43 21.31 -9.75 9.86
C VAL A 43 20.62 -8.40 9.68
N ALA A 44 21.37 -7.34 9.40
CA ALA A 44 20.81 -6.02 9.11
C ALA A 44 19.87 -6.05 7.88
N PHE A 45 20.27 -6.76 6.82
CA PHE A 45 19.45 -6.92 5.61
C PHE A 45 18.13 -7.63 5.90
N GLU A 46 18.16 -8.77 6.59
CA GLU A 46 16.95 -9.54 6.94
C GLU A 46 16.06 -8.78 7.93
N ASN A 47 16.65 -7.91 8.77
CA ASN A 47 15.93 -6.98 9.65
C ASN A 47 15.42 -5.73 8.92
N LYS A 48 15.55 -5.66 7.58
CA LYS A 48 15.13 -4.53 6.74
C LYS A 48 15.84 -3.20 7.04
N ASP A 49 16.99 -3.24 7.71
CA ASP A 49 17.88 -2.10 7.92
C ASP A 49 18.94 -2.03 6.81
N ASN A 50 18.53 -1.49 5.66
CA ASN A 50 19.41 -1.38 4.51
C ASN A 50 20.62 -0.44 4.74
N ALA A 51 20.49 0.55 5.62
CA ALA A 51 21.59 1.50 5.86
C ALA A 51 22.76 0.78 6.55
N ASP A 52 22.45 0.02 7.60
CA ASP A 52 23.45 -0.79 8.30
C ASP A 52 23.94 -1.95 7.45
N ALA A 53 23.05 -2.63 6.71
CA ALA A 53 23.42 -3.69 5.78
C ALA A 53 24.48 -3.21 4.78
N LEU A 54 24.25 -2.05 4.15
CA LEU A 54 25.17 -1.48 3.19
C LEU A 54 26.50 -1.06 3.83
N ARG A 55 26.48 -0.50 5.05
CA ARG A 55 27.71 -0.17 5.82
C ARG A 55 28.57 -1.41 6.04
N PHE A 56 27.95 -2.51 6.45
CA PHE A 56 28.64 -3.77 6.67
C PHE A 56 29.16 -4.40 5.36
N PHE A 57 28.35 -4.43 4.30
CA PHE A 57 28.79 -4.96 3.00
C PHE A 57 29.92 -4.13 2.38
N ASN A 58 29.90 -2.80 2.50
CA ASN A 58 31.01 -1.93 2.08
C ASN A 58 32.33 -2.27 2.80
N SER A 59 32.25 -2.81 4.01
CA SER A 59 33.41 -3.22 4.81
C SER A 59 33.93 -4.61 4.43
N SER A 60 33.34 -5.29 3.43
CA SER A 60 33.70 -6.65 3.01
C SER A 60 33.70 -6.84 1.49
N THR A 61 34.05 -5.78 0.74
CA THR A 61 34.06 -5.78 -0.73
C THR A 61 34.99 -6.83 -1.36
N ILE A 62 35.94 -7.39 -0.61
CA ILE A 62 36.75 -8.53 -1.07
C ILE A 62 35.90 -9.77 -1.41
N LEU A 63 34.70 -9.89 -0.83
CA LEU A 63 33.78 -10.99 -1.08
C LEU A 63 33.01 -10.86 -2.40
N LEU A 64 33.02 -9.69 -3.05
CA LEU A 64 32.28 -9.43 -4.30
C LEU A 64 32.61 -10.43 -5.41
N ASN A 65 33.87 -10.89 -5.45
CA ASN A 65 34.35 -11.79 -6.50
C ASN A 65 34.46 -13.26 -6.02
N LYS A 66 34.04 -13.54 -4.78
CA LYS A 66 34.23 -14.84 -4.11
C LYS A 66 32.92 -15.50 -3.65
N HIS A 67 31.83 -14.74 -3.55
CA HIS A 67 30.59 -15.23 -2.95
C HIS A 67 29.35 -14.63 -3.63
N ASP A 68 28.67 -15.41 -4.46
CA ASP A 68 27.58 -14.93 -5.32
C ASP A 68 26.39 -14.35 -4.54
N ILE A 69 26.00 -14.98 -3.43
CA ILE A 69 24.91 -14.48 -2.57
C ILE A 69 25.28 -13.13 -1.92
N PHE A 70 26.57 -12.90 -1.64
CA PHE A 70 27.03 -11.63 -1.09
C PHE A 70 26.89 -10.55 -2.16
N LEU A 71 27.34 -10.86 -3.38
CA LEU A 71 27.18 -9.96 -4.52
C LEU A 71 25.71 -9.63 -4.75
N GLN A 72 24.81 -10.62 -4.76
CA GLN A 72 23.37 -10.40 -4.94
C GLN A 72 22.78 -9.46 -3.88
N ARG A 73 23.05 -9.72 -2.58
CA ARG A 73 22.55 -8.87 -1.48
C ARG A 73 23.13 -7.47 -1.54
N TYR A 74 24.44 -7.34 -1.80
CA TYR A 74 25.08 -6.04 -1.91
C TYR A 74 24.55 -5.21 -3.07
N ILE A 75 24.36 -5.83 -4.24
CA ILE A 75 23.74 -5.19 -5.40
C ILE A 75 22.33 -4.73 -5.08
N TYR A 76 21.54 -5.57 -4.41
CA TYR A 76 20.19 -5.21 -3.99
C TYR A 76 20.20 -4.00 -3.03
N SER A 77 21.06 -4.03 -2.00
CA SER A 77 21.20 -2.93 -1.05
C SER A 77 21.64 -1.61 -1.70
N LEU A 78 22.51 -1.67 -2.71
CA LEU A 78 22.89 -0.50 -3.49
C LEU A 78 21.70 0.09 -4.27
N VAL A 79 20.83 -0.75 -4.85
CA VAL A 79 19.65 -0.26 -5.56
C VAL A 79 18.64 0.36 -4.59
N ILE A 80 18.41 -0.25 -3.43
CA ILE A 80 17.53 0.33 -2.38
C ILE A 80 18.04 1.69 -1.89
N ASP A 81 19.36 1.89 -1.86
CA ASP A 81 20.00 3.15 -1.48
C ASP A 81 20.19 4.14 -2.66
N ASP A 82 19.49 3.92 -3.78
CA ASP A 82 19.52 4.74 -4.99
C ASP A 82 20.93 4.86 -5.64
N LYS A 83 21.79 3.85 -5.44
CA LYS A 83 23.15 3.75 -6.00
C LYS A 83 23.21 2.87 -7.25
N ILE A 84 22.22 2.99 -8.14
CA ILE A 84 22.05 2.16 -9.35
C ILE A 84 23.30 2.16 -10.24
N PRO A 85 23.95 3.31 -10.57
CA PRO A 85 25.17 3.30 -11.38
C PRO A 85 26.32 2.49 -10.77
N GLN A 86 26.45 2.53 -9.44
CA GLN A 86 27.48 1.78 -8.73
C GLN A 86 27.19 0.28 -8.81
N ALA A 87 25.94 -0.13 -8.58
CA ALA A 87 25.50 -1.50 -8.72
C ALA A 87 25.78 -2.06 -10.13
N ILE A 88 25.41 -1.31 -11.19
CA ILE A 88 25.67 -1.69 -12.58
C ILE A 88 27.18 -1.85 -12.85
N ASN A 89 28.01 -0.94 -12.34
CA ASN A 89 29.45 -1.00 -12.53
C ASN A 89 30.05 -2.26 -11.87
N ILE A 90 29.61 -2.60 -10.66
CA ILE A 90 30.04 -3.81 -9.95
C ILE A 90 29.63 -5.07 -10.71
N ILE A 91 28.40 -5.13 -11.22
CA ILE A 91 27.92 -6.26 -12.05
C ILE A 91 28.79 -6.43 -13.28
N LYS A 92 29.08 -5.35 -14.02
CA LYS A 92 29.92 -5.41 -15.23
C LYS A 92 31.35 -5.83 -14.95
N LYS A 93 31.91 -5.44 -13.81
CA LYS A 93 33.25 -5.88 -13.40
C LYS A 93 33.28 -7.39 -13.10
N ASN A 94 32.19 -7.92 -12.55
CA ASN A 94 32.05 -9.32 -12.15
C ASN A 94 31.53 -10.26 -13.25
N SER A 95 31.01 -9.71 -14.36
CA SER A 95 30.38 -10.50 -15.43
C SER A 95 31.31 -11.50 -16.13
N LYS A 96 32.64 -11.37 -15.97
CA LYS A 96 33.63 -12.28 -16.57
C LYS A 96 33.81 -13.60 -15.79
N ASN A 97 33.30 -13.69 -14.57
CA ASN A 97 33.54 -14.83 -13.66
C ASN A 97 32.30 -15.72 -13.44
N ASN A 98 31.27 -15.65 -14.30
CA ASN A 98 29.98 -16.34 -14.17
C ASN A 98 29.19 -16.08 -12.85
N SER A 99 29.60 -15.10 -12.02
CA SER A 99 28.98 -14.79 -10.73
C SER A 99 27.71 -13.91 -10.79
N ILE A 100 27.18 -13.64 -11.99
CA ILE A 100 26.07 -12.69 -12.21
C ILE A 100 24.77 -13.37 -12.67
N ASP A 101 24.66 -14.69 -12.56
CA ASP A 101 23.51 -15.48 -13.02
C ASP A 101 22.30 -15.40 -12.06
N PHE A 102 21.84 -14.19 -11.78
CA PHE A 102 20.64 -13.92 -11.00
C PHE A 102 19.79 -12.80 -11.61
N PHE A 103 18.48 -12.83 -11.32
CA PHE A 103 17.47 -11.96 -11.94
C PHE A 103 17.85 -10.47 -11.92
N ASN A 104 18.17 -9.93 -10.74
CA ASN A 104 18.42 -8.51 -10.54
C ASN A 104 19.64 -8.01 -11.34
N ALA A 105 20.67 -8.84 -11.53
CA ALA A 105 21.84 -8.44 -12.34
C ALA A 105 21.44 -8.20 -13.79
N TYR A 106 20.74 -9.16 -14.40
CA TYR A 106 20.28 -9.04 -15.77
C TYR A 106 19.22 -7.95 -15.94
N LEU A 107 18.33 -7.75 -14.96
CA LEU A 107 17.37 -6.64 -14.98
C LEU A 107 18.10 -5.29 -15.01
N LEU A 108 19.09 -5.08 -14.13
CA LEU A 108 19.90 -3.87 -14.10
C LEU A 108 20.68 -3.64 -15.40
N LEU A 109 21.25 -4.69 -15.99
CA LEU A 109 21.94 -4.60 -17.28
C LEU A 109 21.00 -4.32 -18.44
N THR A 110 19.77 -4.85 -18.40
CA THR A 110 18.70 -4.55 -19.37
C THR A 110 18.32 -3.07 -19.29
N ILE A 111 18.09 -2.56 -18.08
CA ILE A 111 17.76 -1.15 -17.82
C ILE A 111 18.91 -0.21 -18.26
N ASP A 112 20.16 -0.54 -17.93
CA ASP A 112 21.33 0.24 -18.39
C ASP A 112 21.44 0.30 -19.91
N SER A 113 21.13 -0.81 -20.59
CA SER A 113 21.16 -0.89 -22.05
C SER A 113 20.03 -0.09 -22.68
N LEU A 114 18.81 -0.15 -22.11
CA LEU A 114 17.67 0.68 -22.54
C LEU A 114 17.95 2.17 -22.38
N LYS A 115 18.54 2.58 -21.25
CA LYS A 115 18.94 3.97 -21.01
C LYS A 115 19.96 4.48 -22.04
N LYS A 116 20.76 3.58 -22.62
CA LYS A 116 21.73 3.85 -23.70
C LYS A 116 21.17 3.64 -25.10
N ASN A 117 19.86 3.34 -25.22
CA ASN A 117 19.17 3.06 -26.48
C ASN A 117 19.72 1.84 -27.24
N ASP A 118 20.36 0.89 -26.53
CA ASP A 118 20.87 -0.37 -27.09
C ASP A 118 19.85 -1.51 -26.86
N PHE A 119 18.84 -1.56 -27.73
CA PHE A 119 17.75 -2.52 -27.61
C PHE A 119 18.20 -3.97 -27.81
N LYS A 120 19.16 -4.22 -28.70
CA LYS A 120 19.67 -5.57 -28.98
C LYS A 120 20.38 -6.14 -27.75
N LYS A 121 21.19 -5.31 -27.08
CA LYS A 121 21.85 -5.72 -25.85
C LYS A 121 20.87 -5.89 -24.69
N ALA A 122 19.87 -5.02 -24.58
CA ALA A 122 18.77 -5.18 -23.62
C ALA A 122 18.03 -6.52 -23.81
N GLU A 123 17.67 -6.85 -25.05
CA GLU A 123 17.01 -8.11 -25.39
C GLU A 123 17.88 -9.34 -25.05
N ASN A 124 19.18 -9.28 -25.34
CA ASN A 124 20.11 -10.36 -24.99
C ASN A 124 20.16 -10.61 -23.47
N TYR A 125 20.24 -9.57 -22.66
CA TYR A 125 20.22 -9.72 -21.20
C TYR A 125 18.89 -10.26 -20.70
N LEU A 126 17.77 -9.80 -21.26
CA LEU A 126 16.45 -10.29 -20.90
C LEU A 126 16.23 -11.77 -21.29
N ASN A 127 16.78 -12.21 -22.43
CA ASN A 127 16.76 -13.63 -22.80
C ASN A 127 17.54 -14.50 -21.82
N ASN A 128 18.61 -13.98 -21.20
CA ASN A 128 19.32 -14.69 -20.14
C ASN A 128 18.49 -14.78 -18.85
N ILE A 129 17.69 -13.76 -18.53
CA ILE A 129 16.69 -13.86 -17.44
C ILE A 129 15.81 -15.08 -17.72
N ILE A 130 15.13 -15.11 -18.86
CA ILE A 130 14.15 -16.17 -19.19
C ILE A 130 14.75 -17.59 -19.11
N LYS A 131 16.03 -17.75 -19.46
CA LYS A 131 16.74 -19.04 -19.42
C LYS A 131 17.01 -19.56 -18.01
N LEU A 132 17.05 -18.72 -16.98
CA LEU A 132 17.40 -19.12 -15.62
C LEU A 132 16.30 -19.97 -14.92
N GLN A 133 15.14 -20.21 -15.56
CA GLN A 133 14.12 -21.24 -15.28
C GLN A 133 13.51 -21.35 -13.86
N LYS A 134 14.01 -20.63 -12.84
CA LYS A 134 13.52 -20.68 -11.45
C LYS A 134 13.18 -19.30 -10.93
N TYR A 135 12.02 -18.78 -11.30
CA TYR A 135 11.54 -17.53 -10.70
C TYR A 135 10.13 -17.66 -10.16
N ASP A 136 9.84 -16.84 -9.14
CA ASP A 136 8.49 -16.59 -8.71
C ASP A 136 7.61 -16.06 -9.88
N ASN A 137 6.29 -16.18 -9.72
CA ASN A 137 5.32 -15.78 -10.73
C ASN A 137 5.44 -14.30 -11.12
N PHE A 138 5.86 -13.41 -10.21
CA PHE A 138 5.99 -11.97 -10.48
C PHE A 138 7.16 -11.67 -11.41
N ASN A 139 8.33 -12.25 -11.16
CA ASN A 139 9.50 -12.09 -12.02
C ASN A 139 9.24 -12.60 -13.44
N GLN A 140 8.40 -13.62 -13.60
CA GLN A 140 7.94 -14.06 -14.90
C GLN A 140 7.09 -12.99 -15.60
N VAL A 141 6.10 -12.41 -14.92
CA VAL A 141 5.27 -11.31 -15.45
C VAL A 141 6.15 -10.14 -15.89
N ILE A 142 7.09 -9.71 -15.03
CA ILE A 142 8.02 -8.61 -15.31
C ILE A 142 8.84 -8.90 -16.57
N SER A 143 9.42 -10.10 -16.67
CA SER A 143 10.25 -10.49 -17.81
C SER A 143 9.48 -10.49 -19.12
N GLU A 144 8.25 -11.01 -19.12
CA GLU A 144 7.42 -11.11 -20.33
C GLU A 144 6.91 -9.73 -20.77
N ILE A 145 6.50 -8.86 -19.83
CA ILE A 145 6.09 -7.48 -20.14
C ILE A 145 7.26 -6.67 -20.70
N LEU A 146 8.45 -6.79 -20.10
CA LEU A 146 9.65 -6.14 -20.62
C LEU A 146 10.00 -6.69 -22.02
N LYS A 147 9.87 -8.00 -22.24
CA LYS A 147 10.19 -8.64 -23.53
C LYS A 147 9.29 -8.11 -24.64
N ASP A 148 7.97 -8.15 -24.41
CA ASP A 148 6.99 -7.68 -25.39
C ASP A 148 7.19 -6.19 -25.73
N THR A 149 7.56 -5.40 -24.72
CA THR A 149 7.77 -3.96 -24.91
C THR A 149 9.11 -3.64 -25.59
N ILE A 150 10.20 -4.30 -25.20
CA ILE A 150 11.50 -4.12 -25.85
C ILE A 150 11.44 -4.54 -27.31
N TYR A 151 10.76 -5.66 -27.62
CA TYR A 151 10.46 -6.07 -28.99
C TYR A 151 9.70 -4.98 -29.76
N THR A 152 8.72 -4.34 -29.12
CA THR A 152 7.99 -3.22 -29.72
C THR A 152 8.90 -2.04 -30.04
N PHE A 153 9.86 -1.73 -29.17
CA PHE A 153 10.80 -0.64 -29.38
C PHE A 153 11.81 -0.92 -30.49
N SER A 154 12.33 -2.15 -30.57
CA SER A 154 13.32 -2.56 -31.58
C SER A 154 12.69 -2.76 -32.95
N GLU A 155 11.63 -3.55 -33.04
CA GLU A 155 11.03 -3.99 -34.31
C GLU A 155 9.93 -3.06 -34.83
N LYS A 156 9.52 -2.07 -34.01
CA LYS A 156 8.40 -1.17 -34.30
C LYS A 156 7.07 -1.92 -34.58
N LYS A 157 6.90 -3.08 -33.95
CA LYS A 157 5.74 -3.98 -34.11
C LYS A 157 5.32 -4.55 -32.77
N ILE A 158 4.03 -4.86 -32.64
CA ILE A 158 3.49 -5.54 -31.46
C ILE A 158 3.58 -7.04 -31.69
N LEU A 159 4.03 -7.80 -30.69
CA LEU A 159 4.14 -9.26 -30.77
C LEU A 159 2.74 -9.91 -30.86
N ASN A 160 2.55 -10.89 -31.76
CA ASN A 160 1.24 -11.52 -32.00
C ASN A 160 0.84 -12.56 -30.93
N LYS A 161 1.79 -13.36 -30.42
CA LYS A 161 1.55 -14.38 -29.40
C LYS A 161 2.01 -13.88 -28.04
N LYS A 162 1.09 -13.31 -27.25
CA LYS A 162 1.38 -12.73 -25.94
C LYS A 162 0.84 -13.63 -24.84
N LYS A 163 1.53 -13.70 -23.71
CA LYS A 163 0.91 -14.17 -22.47
C LYS A 163 -0.03 -13.08 -21.97
N ASN A 164 -1.22 -13.47 -21.50
CA ASN A 164 -2.19 -12.55 -20.94
C ASN A 164 -2.07 -12.55 -19.42
N PHE A 165 -1.82 -11.37 -18.85
CA PHE A 165 -1.72 -11.10 -17.41
C PHE A 165 -2.83 -10.14 -16.95
N GLY A 166 -4.00 -10.21 -17.59
CA GLY A 166 -5.13 -9.36 -17.31
C GLY A 166 -4.81 -7.89 -17.58
N ASN A 167 -5.06 -7.03 -16.59
CA ASN A 167 -5.03 -5.58 -16.79
C ASN A 167 -3.60 -5.04 -16.98
N ILE A 168 -2.58 -5.73 -16.49
CA ILE A 168 -1.18 -5.42 -16.80
C ILE A 168 -0.92 -5.53 -18.31
N SER A 169 -1.49 -6.54 -18.98
CA SER A 169 -1.40 -6.68 -20.43
C SER A 169 -2.15 -5.57 -21.17
N LEU A 170 -3.27 -5.06 -20.64
CA LEU A 170 -3.99 -3.92 -21.22
C LEU A 170 -3.17 -2.62 -21.13
N ILE A 171 -2.57 -2.36 -19.96
CA ILE A 171 -1.67 -1.22 -19.74
C ILE A 171 -0.50 -1.29 -20.73
N SER A 172 0.17 -2.44 -20.82
CA SER A 172 1.29 -2.64 -21.74
C SER A 172 0.89 -2.41 -23.20
N GLN A 173 -0.28 -2.90 -23.60
CA GLN A 173 -0.81 -2.69 -24.96
C GLN A 173 -1.12 -1.23 -25.26
N ALA A 174 -1.69 -0.48 -24.30
CA ALA A 174 -1.96 0.94 -24.47
C ALA A 174 -0.67 1.71 -24.74
N PHE A 175 0.39 1.48 -23.96
CA PHE A 175 1.68 2.13 -24.17
C PHE A 175 2.41 1.66 -25.43
N GLN A 176 2.36 0.38 -25.79
CA GLN A 176 2.92 -0.11 -27.05
C GLN A 176 2.25 0.58 -28.26
N ARG A 177 0.92 0.70 -28.25
CA ARG A 177 0.18 1.42 -29.30
C ARG A 177 0.51 2.91 -29.31
N CYS A 178 0.63 3.52 -28.12
CA CYS A 178 1.03 4.92 -27.96
C CYS A 178 2.42 5.19 -28.55
N TYR A 179 3.40 4.34 -28.22
CA TYR A 179 4.77 4.40 -28.75
C TYR A 179 4.81 4.28 -30.28
N LEU A 180 4.00 3.38 -30.84
CA LEU A 180 3.88 3.17 -32.28
C LEU A 180 2.95 4.16 -32.99
N LYS A 181 2.33 5.09 -32.27
CA LYS A 181 1.34 6.05 -32.80
C LYS A 181 0.23 5.38 -33.61
N LYS A 182 -0.31 4.27 -33.12
CA LYS A 182 -1.41 3.55 -33.77
C LYS A 182 -2.73 4.31 -33.59
N ASP A 183 -3.61 4.25 -34.58
CA ASP A 183 -4.95 4.88 -34.51
C ASP A 183 -5.80 4.32 -33.34
N THR A 184 -5.53 3.08 -32.94
CA THR A 184 -6.22 2.40 -31.82
C THR A 184 -5.67 2.75 -30.43
N THR A 185 -4.76 3.72 -30.33
CA THR A 185 -4.18 4.16 -29.04
C THR A 185 -5.25 4.73 -28.11
N GLN A 186 -6.10 5.62 -28.64
CA GLN A 186 -7.17 6.27 -27.88
C GLN A 186 -8.15 5.24 -27.31
N SER A 187 -8.62 4.30 -28.12
CA SER A 187 -9.52 3.22 -27.66
C SER A 187 -8.87 2.35 -26.59
N SER A 188 -7.55 2.12 -26.65
CA SER A 188 -6.85 1.31 -25.64
C SER A 188 -6.79 2.00 -24.28
N PHE A 189 -6.55 3.31 -24.23
CA PHE A 189 -6.59 4.04 -22.97
C PHE A 189 -8.01 4.15 -22.42
N ILE A 190 -9.02 4.40 -23.26
CA ILE A 190 -10.42 4.49 -22.83
C ILE A 190 -10.88 3.15 -22.23
N ASN A 191 -10.58 2.03 -22.89
CA ASN A 191 -10.94 0.71 -22.38
C ASN A 191 -10.29 0.40 -21.03
N LEU A 192 -9.04 0.85 -20.83
CA LEU A 192 -8.33 0.69 -19.57
C LEU A 192 -8.94 1.54 -18.44
N ILE A 193 -9.23 2.81 -18.72
CA ILE A 193 -9.74 3.76 -17.72
C ILE A 193 -11.17 3.40 -17.28
N ASN A 194 -11.96 2.79 -18.16
CA ASN A 194 -13.35 2.40 -17.89
C ASN A 194 -13.50 0.95 -17.37
N ASP A 195 -12.40 0.24 -17.09
CA ASP A 195 -12.46 -1.11 -16.56
C ASP A 195 -13.05 -1.10 -15.14
N GLN A 196 -14.07 -1.94 -14.89
CA GLN A 196 -14.78 -2.00 -13.61
C GLN A 196 -14.03 -2.81 -12.54
N ASN A 197 -12.99 -3.56 -12.93
CA ASN A 197 -12.27 -4.48 -12.04
C ASN A 197 -11.07 -3.83 -11.32
N GLY A 198 -10.95 -2.49 -11.34
CA GLY A 198 -9.91 -1.80 -10.58
C GLY A 198 -9.85 -0.29 -10.83
N ASP A 199 -9.05 0.40 -10.03
CA ASP A 199 -8.79 1.83 -10.22
C ASP A 199 -7.63 2.06 -11.20
N TYR A 200 -7.98 2.43 -12.44
CA TYR A 200 -7.02 2.80 -13.50
C TYR A 200 -6.97 4.30 -13.73
N SER A 201 -7.46 5.11 -12.78
CA SER A 201 -7.57 6.55 -12.89
C SER A 201 -6.21 7.22 -13.16
N ARG A 202 -5.09 6.67 -12.65
CA ARG A 202 -3.73 7.11 -12.98
C ARG A 202 -3.49 7.21 -14.49
N TYR A 203 -4.08 6.31 -15.29
CA TYR A 203 -3.88 6.27 -16.73
C TYR A 203 -4.61 7.38 -17.50
N ILE A 204 -5.51 8.12 -16.85
CA ILE A 204 -6.05 9.38 -17.38
C ILE A 204 -4.92 10.39 -17.61
N PHE A 205 -3.90 10.44 -16.75
CA PHE A 205 -2.74 11.31 -16.96
C PHE A 205 -2.01 10.99 -18.28
N PHE A 206 -1.73 9.70 -18.52
CA PHE A 206 -1.00 9.25 -19.72
C PHE A 206 -1.84 9.42 -20.99
N TYR A 207 -3.15 9.15 -20.91
CA TYR A 207 -4.06 9.40 -22.01
C TYR A 207 -4.14 10.90 -22.36
N ALA A 208 -4.25 11.76 -21.35
CA ALA A 208 -4.23 13.21 -21.55
C ALA A 208 -2.90 13.71 -22.14
N ASN A 209 -1.76 13.18 -21.68
CA ASN A 209 -0.46 13.47 -22.28
C ASN A 209 -0.43 13.13 -23.78
N TYR A 210 -0.92 11.94 -24.16
CA TYR A 210 -1.06 11.55 -25.57
C TYR A 210 -1.95 12.52 -26.36
N LEU A 211 -3.10 12.91 -25.82
CA LEU A 211 -3.99 13.88 -26.47
C LEU A 211 -3.33 15.26 -26.65
N ILE A 212 -2.58 15.73 -25.65
CA ILE A 212 -1.82 16.99 -25.71
C ILE A 212 -0.76 16.92 -26.82
N GLU A 213 0.02 15.84 -26.90
CA GLU A 213 1.02 15.65 -27.96
C GLU A 213 0.38 15.65 -29.37
N ASN A 214 -0.87 15.21 -29.48
CA ASN A 214 -1.65 15.20 -30.72
C ASN A 214 -2.54 16.46 -30.91
N LYS A 215 -2.32 17.51 -30.12
CA LYS A 215 -3.03 18.81 -30.20
C LYS A 215 -4.54 18.70 -29.96
N LYS A 216 -5.02 17.66 -29.29
CA LYS A 216 -6.44 17.41 -28.94
C LYS A 216 -6.81 18.02 -27.58
N ILE A 217 -6.55 19.31 -27.39
CA ILE A 217 -6.71 19.98 -26.09
C ILE A 217 -8.16 20.02 -25.60
N HIS A 218 -9.13 20.13 -26.52
CA HIS A 218 -10.54 20.09 -26.17
C HIS A 218 -10.96 18.77 -25.50
N GLU A 219 -10.47 17.63 -26.01
CA GLU A 219 -10.73 16.31 -25.40
C GLU A 219 -10.15 16.24 -23.97
N VAL A 220 -8.96 16.83 -23.76
CA VAL A 220 -8.33 16.91 -22.43
C VAL A 220 -9.17 17.72 -21.46
N LYS A 221 -9.64 18.91 -21.86
CA LYS A 221 -10.50 19.74 -21.00
C LYS A 221 -11.75 18.97 -20.56
N LYS A 222 -12.45 18.33 -21.51
CA LYS A 222 -13.64 17.51 -21.23
C LYS A 222 -13.37 16.38 -20.23
N ILE A 223 -12.26 15.65 -20.38
CA ILE A 223 -11.90 14.56 -19.46
C ILE A 223 -11.70 15.08 -18.03
N TYR A 224 -11.06 16.25 -17.88
CA TYR A 224 -10.74 16.81 -16.56
C TYR A 224 -11.87 17.62 -15.91
N GLU A 225 -12.86 18.06 -16.68
CA GLU A 225 -14.08 18.70 -16.15
C GLU A 225 -14.81 17.76 -15.19
N ASP A 226 -14.94 16.49 -15.56
CA ASP A 226 -15.66 15.47 -14.78
C ASP A 226 -14.89 14.94 -13.56
N ILE A 227 -13.59 15.24 -13.44
CA ILE A 227 -12.75 14.73 -12.36
C ILE A 227 -12.93 15.59 -11.11
N GLU A 228 -13.47 15.03 -10.03
CA GLU A 228 -13.58 15.75 -8.76
C GLU A 228 -12.23 15.78 -8.01
N TYR A 229 -11.93 16.86 -7.29
CA TYR A 229 -10.67 16.99 -6.55
C TYR A 229 -10.60 16.07 -5.31
N ILE A 230 -11.72 15.94 -4.60
CA ILE A 230 -11.84 15.02 -3.47
C ILE A 230 -11.91 13.59 -4.04
N ASN A 231 -11.28 12.64 -3.36
CA ASN A 231 -11.11 11.23 -3.78
C ASN A 231 -10.22 10.96 -5.02
N SER A 232 -9.87 11.97 -5.83
CA SER A 232 -8.87 11.80 -6.88
C SER A 232 -7.47 11.50 -6.34
N THR A 233 -6.65 10.78 -7.11
CA THR A 233 -5.23 10.58 -6.78
C THR A 233 -4.46 11.92 -6.78
N LEU A 234 -3.28 11.95 -6.16
CA LEU A 234 -2.41 13.14 -6.15
C LEU A 234 -2.04 13.59 -7.57
N LEU A 235 -1.69 12.63 -8.43
CA LEU A 235 -1.31 12.92 -9.82
C LEU A 235 -2.49 13.54 -10.58
N LEU A 236 -3.70 13.01 -10.42
CA LEU A 236 -4.90 13.56 -11.08
C LEU A 236 -5.30 14.93 -10.56
N SER A 237 -5.19 15.15 -9.25
CA SER A 237 -5.46 16.46 -8.66
C SER A 237 -4.46 17.50 -9.22
N GLN A 238 -3.19 17.13 -9.28
CA GLN A 238 -2.14 18.00 -9.84
C GLN A 238 -2.32 18.25 -11.33
N SER A 239 -2.65 17.22 -12.10
CA SER A 239 -2.83 17.34 -13.54
C SER A 239 -4.12 18.09 -13.89
N LYS A 240 -5.20 17.95 -13.10
CA LYS A 240 -6.40 18.79 -13.21
C LYS A 240 -6.05 20.26 -13.04
N LYS A 241 -5.26 20.60 -12.02
CA LYS A 241 -4.81 21.98 -11.80
C LYS A 241 -4.01 22.52 -12.99
N TRP A 242 -3.17 21.70 -13.60
CA TRP A 242 -2.46 22.12 -14.81
C TRP A 242 -3.40 22.35 -15.99
N VAL A 243 -4.46 21.56 -16.15
CA VAL A 243 -5.46 21.76 -17.20
C VAL A 243 -6.24 23.05 -16.97
N GLU A 244 -6.69 23.33 -15.74
CA GLU A 244 -7.38 24.56 -15.36
C GLU A 244 -6.51 25.82 -15.60
N ASN A 245 -5.20 25.72 -15.34
CA ASN A 245 -4.23 26.79 -15.57
C ASN A 245 -3.64 26.79 -17.00
N GLU A 246 -4.19 25.99 -17.92
CA GLU A 246 -3.71 25.83 -19.31
C GLU A 246 -2.20 25.49 -19.43
N SER A 247 -1.63 24.89 -18.40
CA SER A 247 -0.21 24.57 -18.25
C SER A 247 0.16 23.21 -18.86
N TYR A 248 -0.31 22.93 -20.08
CA TYR A 248 -0.18 21.63 -20.75
C TYR A 248 1.27 21.15 -20.94
N LYS A 249 2.23 22.08 -21.02
CA LYS A 249 3.66 21.77 -21.13
C LYS A 249 4.18 20.95 -19.94
N ASN A 250 3.53 21.03 -18.78
CA ASN A 250 3.94 20.24 -17.61
C ASN A 250 3.77 18.74 -17.84
N PHE A 251 2.76 18.32 -18.62
CA PHE A 251 2.57 16.91 -18.97
C PHE A 251 3.73 16.39 -19.82
N THR A 252 4.03 17.07 -20.93
CA THR A 252 5.06 16.63 -21.89
C THR A 252 6.48 16.80 -21.35
N LYS A 253 6.66 17.68 -20.35
CA LYS A 253 7.94 17.83 -19.65
C LYS A 253 8.31 16.61 -18.81
N ILE A 254 7.35 15.84 -18.28
CA ILE A 254 7.63 14.73 -17.34
C ILE A 254 7.43 13.34 -17.95
N PHE A 255 6.71 13.23 -19.07
CA PHE A 255 6.47 11.96 -19.75
C PHE A 255 6.22 12.17 -21.24
N SER A 256 6.69 11.24 -22.08
CA SER A 256 6.32 11.14 -23.50
C SER A 256 6.23 9.68 -23.94
N CYS A 257 5.18 9.34 -24.69
CA CYS A 257 5.07 8.02 -25.31
C CYS A 257 6.16 7.75 -26.35
N ASN A 258 6.88 8.77 -26.85
CA ASN A 258 7.96 8.57 -27.81
C ASN A 258 9.28 8.15 -27.14
N ASN A 259 9.37 8.28 -25.81
CA ASN A 259 10.56 7.93 -25.04
C ASN A 259 10.35 6.57 -24.37
N HIS A 260 11.07 5.53 -24.82
CA HIS A 260 10.96 4.20 -24.24
C HIS A 260 11.36 4.16 -22.77
N ASN A 261 12.29 5.00 -22.32
CA ASN A 261 12.68 5.05 -20.91
C ASN A 261 11.52 5.54 -20.02
N ASP A 262 10.69 6.46 -20.52
CA ASP A 262 9.53 6.96 -19.78
C ASP A 262 8.48 5.84 -19.62
N ILE A 263 8.24 5.05 -20.68
CA ILE A 263 7.30 3.92 -20.66
C ILE A 263 7.80 2.81 -19.72
N ILE A 264 9.08 2.40 -19.83
CA ILE A 264 9.63 1.36 -18.95
C ILE A 264 9.65 1.83 -17.51
N SER A 265 9.92 3.11 -17.26
CA SER A 265 9.83 3.70 -15.92
C SER A 265 8.43 3.54 -15.32
N GLU A 266 7.36 3.71 -16.12
CA GLU A 266 5.99 3.52 -15.64
C GLU A 266 5.68 2.05 -15.32
N TYR A 267 6.21 1.09 -16.09
CA TYR A 267 6.07 -0.33 -15.72
C TYR A 267 6.80 -0.67 -14.43
N LEU A 268 8.00 -0.13 -14.23
CA LEU A 268 8.75 -0.31 -12.97
C LEU A 268 7.98 0.32 -11.79
N PHE A 269 7.33 1.48 -12.00
CA PHE A 269 6.43 2.06 -11.01
C PHE A 269 5.20 1.19 -10.74
N LEU A 270 4.60 0.59 -11.77
CA LEU A 270 3.49 -0.35 -11.61
C LEU A 270 3.91 -1.56 -10.76
N PHE A 271 5.06 -2.18 -11.07
CA PHE A 271 5.59 -3.28 -10.26
C PHE A 271 5.87 -2.84 -8.82
N SER A 272 6.41 -1.63 -8.64
CA SER A 272 6.59 -1.04 -7.31
C SER A 272 5.28 -0.95 -6.52
N ASN A 273 4.18 -0.48 -7.14
CA ASN A 273 2.87 -0.41 -6.47
C ASN A 273 2.35 -1.81 -6.13
N LEU A 274 2.46 -2.78 -7.04
CA LEU A 274 2.03 -4.16 -6.78
C LEU A 274 2.76 -4.78 -5.58
N TYR A 275 4.07 -4.55 -5.44
CA TYR A 275 4.80 -5.00 -4.25
C TYR A 275 4.38 -4.26 -2.99
N ALA A 276 4.11 -2.95 -3.06
CA ALA A 276 3.62 -2.19 -1.91
C ALA A 276 2.25 -2.69 -1.43
N SER A 277 1.33 -3.00 -2.36
CA SER A 277 0.02 -3.58 -2.04
C SER A 277 0.11 -4.96 -1.39
N ASN A 278 1.19 -5.70 -1.64
CA ASN A 278 1.50 -6.98 -0.98
C ASN A 278 2.40 -6.80 0.26
N GLU A 279 2.53 -5.57 0.78
CA GLU A 279 3.34 -5.20 1.95
C GLU A 279 4.87 -5.47 1.82
N ASP A 280 5.34 -5.80 0.62
CA ASP A 280 6.76 -5.93 0.31
C ASP A 280 7.35 -4.56 -0.06
N LEU A 281 7.42 -3.69 0.94
CA LEU A 281 7.85 -2.29 0.80
C LEU A 281 9.32 -2.17 0.33
N GLU A 282 10.15 -3.16 0.62
CA GLU A 282 11.55 -3.17 0.19
C GLU A 282 11.66 -3.44 -1.30
N LYS A 283 11.00 -4.49 -1.84
CA LYS A 283 10.94 -4.68 -3.29
C LYS A 283 10.22 -3.54 -3.98
N SER A 284 9.17 -2.99 -3.36
CA SER A 284 8.52 -1.79 -3.87
C SER A 284 9.53 -0.66 -4.10
N ASN A 285 10.35 -0.35 -3.09
CA ASN A 285 11.40 0.67 -3.20
C ASN A 285 12.49 0.31 -4.21
N PHE A 286 12.86 -0.97 -4.35
CA PHE A 286 13.80 -1.44 -5.37
C PHE A 286 13.32 -1.03 -6.77
N TYR A 287 12.09 -1.40 -7.14
CA TYR A 287 11.53 -1.06 -8.45
C TYR A 287 11.27 0.43 -8.62
N LEU A 288 10.93 1.13 -7.54
CA LEU A 288 10.73 2.58 -7.56
C LEU A 288 12.02 3.34 -7.88
N ASN A 289 13.15 2.93 -7.29
CA ASN A 289 14.44 3.53 -7.58
C ASN A 289 14.87 3.25 -9.03
N LEU A 290 14.56 2.07 -9.58
CA LEU A 290 14.76 1.79 -11.00
C LEU A 290 13.88 2.65 -11.91
N SER A 291 12.61 2.85 -11.53
CA SER A 291 11.68 3.75 -12.22
C SER A 291 12.23 5.19 -12.26
N ASN A 292 12.67 5.71 -11.12
CA ASN A 292 13.27 7.04 -11.00
C ASN A 292 14.60 7.15 -11.78
N TYR A 293 15.41 6.08 -11.78
CA TYR A 293 16.66 6.05 -12.55
C TYR A 293 16.41 6.22 -14.06
N LEU A 294 15.33 5.64 -14.61
CA LEU A 294 14.99 5.79 -16.02
C LEU A 294 14.31 7.12 -16.34
N ASN A 295 13.44 7.61 -15.46
CA ASN A 295 12.66 8.82 -15.68
C ASN A 295 12.68 9.78 -14.46
N PRO A 296 13.84 10.41 -14.14
CA PRO A 296 13.97 11.25 -12.95
C PRO A 296 13.14 12.54 -13.00
N LYS A 297 12.67 12.93 -14.19
CA LYS A 297 11.76 14.08 -14.39
C LYS A 297 10.35 13.78 -13.86
N PHE A 298 9.94 12.52 -13.71
CA PHE A 298 8.67 12.12 -13.09
C PHE A 298 8.81 12.02 -11.57
N LYS A 299 9.17 13.14 -10.93
CA LYS A 299 9.40 13.21 -9.48
C LYS A 299 8.17 12.80 -8.65
N PHE A 300 6.97 12.89 -9.21
CA PHE A 300 5.71 12.55 -8.55
C PHE A 300 5.61 11.09 -8.10
N ASN A 301 6.37 10.18 -8.71
CA ASN A 301 6.42 8.78 -8.27
C ASN A 301 7.07 8.63 -6.87
N LEU A 302 7.85 9.62 -6.41
CA LEU A 302 8.45 9.62 -5.08
C LEU A 302 7.41 9.73 -3.94
N SER A 303 6.13 10.03 -4.22
CA SER A 303 5.09 9.98 -3.19
C SER A 303 4.93 8.58 -2.60
N LEU A 304 5.04 7.54 -3.44
CA LEU A 304 5.02 6.15 -2.99
C LEU A 304 6.26 5.81 -2.14
N ALA A 305 7.45 6.31 -2.52
CA ALA A 305 8.67 6.13 -1.72
C ALA A 305 8.49 6.73 -0.33
N ALA A 306 7.93 7.95 -0.26
CA ALA A 306 7.65 8.63 0.99
C ALA A 306 6.66 7.85 1.86
N GLU A 307 5.65 7.21 1.27
CA GLU A 307 4.70 6.35 2.00
C GLU A 307 5.36 5.07 2.51
N ASN A 308 6.13 4.37 1.67
CA ASN A 308 6.86 3.17 2.05
C ASN A 308 7.87 3.44 3.18
N TYR A 309 8.63 4.55 3.09
CA TYR A 309 9.59 4.94 4.12
C TYR A 309 8.89 5.38 5.42
N TYR A 310 7.73 6.03 5.31
CA TYR A 310 6.95 6.40 6.49
C TYR A 310 6.41 5.15 7.22
N ALA A 311 5.88 4.17 6.49
CA ALA A 311 5.40 2.90 7.05
C ALA A 311 6.50 2.09 7.75
N THR A 312 7.76 2.28 7.36
CA THR A 312 8.94 1.65 7.97
C THR A 312 9.70 2.56 8.94
N ASN A 313 9.12 3.69 9.35
CA ASN A 313 9.69 4.68 10.28
C ASN A 313 11.03 5.31 9.83
N GLN A 314 11.36 5.29 8.54
CA GLN A 314 12.60 5.85 7.98
C GLN A 314 12.42 7.35 7.63
N TYR A 315 12.17 8.19 8.64
CA TYR A 315 11.74 9.58 8.44
C TYR A 315 12.74 10.47 7.68
N ASP A 316 14.04 10.23 7.78
CA ASP A 316 15.04 10.97 7.00
C ASP A 316 14.92 10.69 5.50
N LYS A 317 14.62 9.45 5.12
CA LYS A 317 14.35 9.10 3.73
C LYS A 317 13.02 9.66 3.25
N VAL A 318 12.00 9.75 4.13
CA VAL A 318 10.75 10.46 3.82
C VAL A 318 11.03 11.92 3.47
N LYS A 319 11.79 12.63 4.31
CA LYS A 319 12.18 14.03 4.10
C LYS A 319 12.91 14.22 2.76
N LYS A 320 13.84 13.32 2.42
CA LYS A 320 14.53 13.32 1.12
C LYS A 320 13.58 13.07 -0.05
N ALA A 321 12.68 12.09 0.05
CA ALA A 321 11.74 11.75 -1.03
C ALA A 321 10.77 12.91 -1.37
N ILE A 322 10.33 13.66 -0.36
CA ILE A 322 9.38 14.79 -0.53
C ILE A 322 10.06 16.14 -0.78
N GLU A 323 11.39 16.22 -0.73
CA GLU A 323 12.13 17.49 -0.80
C GLU A 323 11.87 18.27 -2.09
N ASN A 324 11.66 17.54 -3.19
CA ASN A 324 11.48 18.07 -4.54
C ASN A 324 10.02 18.44 -4.86
N PHE A 325 9.09 18.23 -3.93
CA PHE A 325 7.73 18.75 -4.04
C PHE A 325 7.73 20.21 -3.61
N ASP A 326 7.86 21.08 -4.61
CA ASP A 326 7.91 22.53 -4.47
C ASP A 326 6.51 23.16 -4.63
N ASN A 327 6.41 24.45 -4.30
CA ASN A 327 5.14 25.18 -4.28
C ASN A 327 4.46 25.35 -5.66
N LYS A 328 5.13 25.01 -6.78
CA LYS A 328 4.51 25.03 -8.12
C LYS A 328 3.60 23.82 -8.32
N ASP A 329 3.85 22.73 -7.59
CA ASP A 329 3.05 21.51 -7.59
C ASP A 329 2.14 21.50 -6.36
N GLU A 330 1.12 22.37 -6.33
CA GLU A 330 0.20 22.62 -5.22
C GLU A 330 -0.18 21.37 -4.40
N PHE A 331 -0.64 20.30 -5.07
CA PHE A 331 -1.11 19.10 -4.39
C PHE A 331 0.01 18.22 -3.84
N PHE A 332 1.17 18.20 -4.50
CA PHE A 332 2.34 17.49 -4.01
C PHE A 332 3.05 18.26 -2.90
N TYR A 333 3.05 19.60 -2.95
CA TYR A 333 3.49 20.44 -1.85
C TYR A 333 2.61 20.28 -0.62
N TRP A 334 1.30 20.16 -0.82
CA TRP A 334 0.37 19.84 0.25
C TRP A 334 0.61 18.44 0.82
N PHE A 335 0.82 17.43 -0.05
CA PHE A 335 1.23 16.08 0.39
C PHE A 335 2.50 16.10 1.25
N ARG A 336 3.53 16.84 0.82
CA ARG A 336 4.75 17.06 1.61
C ARG A 336 4.41 17.63 2.98
N THR A 337 3.61 18.69 3.03
CA THR A 337 3.21 19.34 4.29
C THR A 337 2.50 18.36 5.23
N LYS A 338 1.60 17.52 4.69
CA LYS A 338 0.94 16.44 5.46
C LYS A 338 1.95 15.42 5.99
N LYS A 339 2.91 14.99 5.18
CA LYS A 339 3.95 14.04 5.61
C LYS A 339 4.87 14.62 6.68
N GLU A 340 5.27 15.88 6.54
CA GLU A 340 6.03 16.60 7.59
C GLU A 340 5.24 16.67 8.90
N ALA A 341 3.95 16.99 8.84
CA ALA A 341 3.08 17.01 10.02
C ALA A 341 2.95 15.62 10.68
N GLN A 342 2.77 14.57 9.88
CA GLN A 342 2.71 13.19 10.35
C GLN A 342 4.00 12.76 11.07
N ILE A 343 5.17 13.14 10.54
CA ILE A 343 6.46 12.90 11.19
C ILE A 343 6.53 13.65 12.53
N ILE A 344 6.12 14.92 12.57
CA ILE A 344 6.11 15.71 13.81
C ILE A 344 5.19 15.07 14.86
N ILE A 345 4.03 14.54 14.47
CA ILE A 345 3.14 13.81 15.40
C ILE A 345 3.87 12.62 16.03
N LYS A 346 4.59 11.85 15.22
CA LYS A 346 5.34 10.68 15.69
C LYS A 346 6.54 11.03 16.56
N GLU A 347 7.28 12.09 16.23
CA GLU A 347 8.49 12.49 16.94
C GLU A 347 8.22 13.34 18.19
N LYS A 348 7.19 14.19 18.17
CA LYS A 348 6.99 15.25 19.15
C LYS A 348 5.57 15.36 19.72
N GLY A 349 4.67 14.49 19.28
CA GLY A 349 3.29 14.44 19.75
C GLY A 349 2.30 15.22 18.89
N GLU A 350 1.04 14.88 19.11
CA GLU A 350 -0.09 15.23 18.26
C GLU A 350 -0.33 16.74 18.14
N ASP A 351 -0.25 17.47 19.25
CA ASP A 351 -0.49 18.92 19.26
C ASP A 351 0.54 19.69 18.43
N GLN A 352 1.81 19.28 18.44
CA GLN A 352 2.84 19.94 17.66
C GLN A 352 2.62 19.75 16.15
N GLY A 353 2.25 18.54 15.74
CA GLY A 353 1.96 18.26 14.33
C GLY A 353 0.71 18.99 13.84
N ILE A 354 -0.34 19.06 14.68
CA ILE A 354 -1.56 19.82 14.39
C ILE A 354 -1.29 21.32 14.28
N ASN A 355 -0.51 21.88 15.21
CA ASN A 355 -0.13 23.30 15.16
C ASN A 355 0.72 23.61 13.92
N PHE A 356 1.63 22.71 13.54
CA PHE A 356 2.42 22.85 12.32
C PHE A 356 1.53 22.90 11.07
N ILE A 357 0.69 21.87 10.85
CA ILE A 357 -0.10 21.80 9.61
C ILE A 357 -1.15 22.92 9.51
N SER A 358 -1.78 23.30 10.63
CA SER A 358 -2.72 24.42 10.67
C SER A 358 -2.05 25.74 10.32
N SER A 359 -0.87 26.02 10.88
CA SER A 359 -0.10 27.24 10.55
C SER A 359 0.30 27.32 9.06
N LYS A 360 0.41 26.18 8.38
CA LYS A 360 0.69 26.11 6.93
C LYS A 360 -0.59 26.30 6.12
N PHE A 361 -1.67 25.65 6.55
CA PHE A 361 -2.99 25.78 5.93
C PHE A 361 -3.51 27.21 5.97
N ASP A 362 -3.37 27.92 7.10
CA ASP A 362 -3.84 29.30 7.27
C ASP A 362 -3.16 30.30 6.32
N LYS A 363 -2.01 29.92 5.73
CA LYS A 363 -1.27 30.73 4.76
C LYS A 363 -1.68 30.46 3.31
N ILE A 364 -2.53 29.46 3.05
CA ILE A 364 -2.99 29.13 1.70
C ILE A 364 -4.18 30.04 1.37
N PRO A 365 -4.04 30.98 0.42
CA PRO A 365 -5.18 31.78 0.00
C PRO A 365 -6.17 30.89 -0.76
N ASN A 366 -7.46 30.93 -0.40
CA ASN A 366 -8.54 30.20 -1.06
C ASN A 366 -8.21 28.71 -1.28
N PRO A 367 -7.98 27.92 -0.21
CA PRO A 367 -7.53 26.54 -0.34
C PRO A 367 -8.55 25.70 -1.11
N ASN A 368 -8.05 24.84 -2.01
CA ASN A 368 -8.88 23.90 -2.75
C ASN A 368 -9.66 22.97 -1.79
N PHE A 369 -10.86 22.52 -2.17
CA PHE A 369 -11.68 21.65 -1.32
C PHE A 369 -10.99 20.35 -0.90
N LYS A 370 -10.06 19.79 -1.69
CA LYS A 370 -9.24 18.64 -1.27
C LYS A 370 -8.33 18.99 -0.10
N ILE A 371 -7.73 20.18 -0.10
CA ILE A 371 -6.86 20.65 0.99
C ILE A 371 -7.70 20.87 2.25
N ILE A 372 -8.89 21.47 2.12
CA ILE A 372 -9.83 21.63 3.24
C ILE A 372 -10.29 20.27 3.78
N PHE A 373 -10.59 19.33 2.89
CA PHE A 373 -10.99 17.96 3.24
C PHE A 373 -9.87 17.23 4.00
N ASP A 374 -8.64 17.35 3.52
CA ASP A 374 -7.47 16.78 4.18
C ASP A 374 -7.27 17.37 5.59
N ILE A 375 -7.44 18.67 5.76
CA ILE A 375 -7.40 19.33 7.09
C ILE A 375 -8.51 18.82 8.01
N ALA A 376 -9.73 18.68 7.50
CA ALA A 376 -10.84 18.15 8.27
C ALA A 376 -10.55 16.71 8.74
N ASN A 377 -9.99 15.87 7.87
CA ASN A 377 -9.55 14.52 8.24
C ASN A 377 -8.39 14.55 9.26
N PHE A 378 -7.44 15.48 9.13
CA PHE A 378 -6.35 15.62 10.09
C PHE A 378 -6.87 15.96 11.49
N TYR A 379 -7.80 16.93 11.60
CA TYR A 379 -8.45 17.25 12.86
C TYR A 379 -9.30 16.10 13.41
N LYS A 380 -10.04 15.38 12.55
CA LYS A 380 -10.85 14.22 12.94
C LYS A 380 -9.96 13.12 13.55
N ASN A 381 -8.89 12.76 12.85
CA ASN A 381 -7.95 11.72 13.29
C ASN A 381 -7.23 12.13 14.58
N SER A 382 -7.10 13.45 14.80
CA SER A 382 -6.57 14.02 16.03
C SER A 382 -7.62 14.30 17.12
N LYS A 383 -8.79 13.66 17.04
CA LYS A 383 -9.91 13.80 18.00
C LYS A 383 -10.39 15.24 18.24
N LYS A 384 -10.01 16.19 17.38
CA LYS A 384 -10.43 17.60 17.39
C LYS A 384 -11.70 17.76 16.56
N TYR A 385 -12.76 17.10 17.00
CA TYR A 385 -13.98 16.88 16.22
C TYR A 385 -14.71 18.18 15.88
N GLU A 386 -14.72 19.20 16.74
CA GLU A 386 -15.36 20.49 16.45
C GLU A 386 -14.73 21.16 15.22
N LYS A 387 -13.40 21.18 15.13
CA LYS A 387 -12.70 21.74 13.97
C LYS A 387 -12.94 20.89 12.71
N ALA A 388 -12.95 19.57 12.85
CA ALA A 388 -13.27 18.69 11.73
C ALA A 388 -14.68 19.00 11.17
N ILE A 389 -15.67 19.15 12.06
CA ILE A 389 -17.05 19.51 11.71
C ILE A 389 -17.10 20.86 10.99
N GLU A 390 -16.38 21.86 11.46
CA GLU A 390 -16.30 23.19 10.82
C GLU A 390 -15.84 23.06 9.37
N TYR A 391 -14.72 22.37 9.13
CA TYR A 391 -14.14 22.24 7.78
C TYR A 391 -14.95 21.34 6.86
N TYR A 392 -15.52 20.24 7.35
CA TYR A 392 -16.47 19.45 6.56
C TYR A 392 -17.69 20.29 6.15
N SER A 393 -18.20 21.13 7.05
CA SER A 393 -19.37 21.98 6.77
C SER A 393 -19.10 23.01 5.67
N LYS A 394 -17.90 23.59 5.61
CA LYS A 394 -17.48 24.50 4.54
C LYS A 394 -17.62 23.84 3.16
N ILE A 395 -17.23 22.57 3.03
CA ILE A 395 -17.32 21.84 1.77
C ILE A 395 -18.77 21.41 1.49
N ILE A 396 -19.46 20.80 2.46
CA ILE A 396 -20.83 20.28 2.28
C ILE A 396 -21.79 21.37 1.77
N SER A 397 -21.62 22.61 2.23
CA SER A 397 -22.48 23.74 1.85
C SER A 397 -22.38 24.14 0.37
N THR A 398 -21.32 23.74 -0.34
CA THR A 398 -21.09 24.08 -1.75
C THR A 398 -21.41 22.93 -2.70
N LEU A 399 -21.72 21.74 -2.17
CA LEU A 399 -21.97 20.54 -2.97
C LEU A 399 -23.46 20.36 -3.32
N ASN A 400 -23.68 19.98 -4.58
CA ASN A 400 -24.99 19.61 -5.11
C ASN A 400 -25.60 18.41 -4.36
N GLU A 401 -26.93 18.36 -4.27
CA GLU A 401 -27.66 17.36 -3.47
C GLU A 401 -27.51 15.90 -3.94
N GLY A 402 -26.94 15.63 -5.12
CA GLY A 402 -26.71 14.26 -5.62
C GLY A 402 -25.26 13.77 -5.61
N SER A 403 -24.31 14.55 -5.06
CA SER A 403 -22.88 14.17 -5.13
C SER A 403 -22.52 13.05 -4.15
N LYS A 404 -21.82 12.01 -4.65
CA LYS A 404 -21.26 10.93 -3.81
C LYS A 404 -20.26 11.48 -2.77
N ILE A 405 -19.53 12.55 -3.10
CA ILE A 405 -18.65 13.24 -2.13
C ILE A 405 -19.47 13.79 -0.97
N LYS A 406 -20.64 14.36 -1.24
CA LYS A 406 -21.51 14.90 -0.18
C LYS A 406 -21.92 13.81 0.80
N SER A 407 -22.21 12.61 0.29
CA SER A 407 -22.46 11.42 1.12
C SER A 407 -21.28 11.11 2.05
N ASP A 408 -20.06 10.94 1.51
CA ASP A 408 -18.86 10.64 2.33
C ASP A 408 -18.56 11.74 3.37
N LEU A 409 -18.71 13.01 3.00
CA LEU A 409 -18.51 14.12 3.93
C LEU A 409 -19.57 14.16 5.05
N LEU A 410 -20.84 13.88 4.72
CA LEU A 410 -21.91 13.77 5.71
C LEU A 410 -21.66 12.60 6.65
N TYR A 411 -21.20 11.46 6.13
CA TYR A 411 -20.79 10.31 6.94
C TYR A 411 -19.67 10.70 7.92
N ARG A 412 -18.60 11.34 7.45
CA ARG A 412 -17.47 11.76 8.29
C ARG A 412 -17.85 12.81 9.33
N ARG A 413 -18.69 13.77 8.96
CA ARG A 413 -19.16 14.82 9.88
C ARG A 413 -20.14 14.25 10.89
N GLY A 414 -21.03 13.34 10.48
CA GLY A 414 -21.94 12.58 11.34
C GLY A 414 -21.17 11.80 12.39
N GLY A 415 -20.18 11.00 11.99
CA GLY A 415 -19.28 10.33 12.93
C GLY A 415 -18.56 11.29 13.87
N SER A 416 -18.17 12.48 13.41
CA SER A 416 -17.57 13.50 14.29
C SER A 416 -18.57 14.07 15.31
N PHE A 417 -19.84 14.25 14.94
CA PHE A 417 -20.90 14.63 15.87
C PHE A 417 -21.17 13.53 16.91
N GLU A 418 -21.18 12.26 16.48
CA GLU A 418 -21.35 11.09 17.35
C GLU A 418 -20.26 11.05 18.43
N ARG A 419 -18.98 11.24 18.05
CA ARG A 419 -17.86 11.29 19.00
C ARG A 419 -17.98 12.42 20.03
N LEU A 420 -18.72 13.49 19.71
CA LEU A 420 -19.05 14.59 20.62
C LEU A 420 -20.37 14.37 21.39
N LYS A 421 -20.98 13.19 21.28
CA LYS A 421 -22.30 12.84 21.83
C LYS A 421 -23.45 13.73 21.32
N ARG A 422 -23.26 14.38 20.17
CA ARG A 422 -24.26 15.22 19.48
C ARG A 422 -25.12 14.35 18.56
N TYR A 423 -25.85 13.42 19.18
CA TYR A 423 -26.51 12.33 18.46
C TYR A 423 -27.58 12.80 17.48
N LYS A 424 -28.31 13.88 17.77
CA LYS A 424 -29.32 14.42 16.84
C LYS A 424 -28.70 14.88 15.53
N GLU A 425 -27.59 15.62 15.59
CA GLU A 425 -26.87 16.07 14.40
C GLU A 425 -26.17 14.91 13.68
N SER A 426 -25.63 13.96 14.43
CA SER A 426 -25.07 12.71 13.89
C SER A 426 -26.10 11.93 13.07
N ASP A 427 -27.23 11.60 13.69
CA ASP A 427 -28.30 10.81 13.07
C ASP A 427 -28.81 11.50 11.81
N ARG A 428 -29.00 12.82 11.85
CA ARG A 428 -29.41 13.61 10.67
C ARG A 428 -28.42 13.47 9.52
N ASP A 429 -27.13 13.65 9.79
CA ASP A 429 -26.09 13.62 8.77
C ASP A 429 -25.87 12.19 8.22
N LEU A 430 -25.86 11.17 9.07
CA LEU A 430 -25.70 9.77 8.68
C LEU A 430 -26.91 9.27 7.87
N LEU A 431 -28.13 9.58 8.29
CA LEU A 431 -29.35 9.27 7.52
C LEU A 431 -29.34 9.96 6.17
N TYR A 432 -28.88 11.21 6.10
CA TYR A 432 -28.81 11.92 4.82
C TYR A 432 -27.72 11.33 3.92
N SER A 433 -26.55 10.97 4.47
CA SER A 433 -25.53 10.21 3.73
C SER A 433 -26.14 8.96 3.10
N MET A 434 -26.84 8.14 3.89
CA MET A 434 -27.49 6.92 3.39
C MET A 434 -28.58 7.20 2.35
N LYS A 435 -29.28 8.33 2.42
CA LYS A 435 -30.22 8.71 1.35
C LYS A 435 -29.49 8.98 0.03
N LEU A 436 -28.28 9.56 0.07
CA LEU A 436 -27.46 9.85 -1.11
C LEU A 436 -26.74 8.61 -1.64
N ASN A 437 -26.30 7.73 -0.75
CA ASN A 437 -25.69 6.44 -1.10
C ASN A 437 -26.34 5.29 -0.30
N PRO A 438 -27.50 4.76 -0.74
CA PRO A 438 -28.26 3.76 0.01
C PRO A 438 -27.55 2.42 0.22
N ASN A 439 -26.51 2.14 -0.56
CA ASN A 439 -25.77 0.88 -0.54
C ASN A 439 -24.36 1.05 0.05
N ASP A 440 -24.12 2.14 0.77
CA ASP A 440 -22.90 2.29 1.57
C ASP A 440 -22.99 1.42 2.83
N ALA A 441 -22.36 0.24 2.76
CA ALA A 441 -22.39 -0.74 3.85
C ALA A 441 -21.77 -0.19 5.14
N TYR A 442 -20.74 0.66 5.05
CA TYR A 442 -20.09 1.27 6.22
C TYR A 442 -20.96 2.35 6.85
N ALA A 443 -21.66 3.16 6.07
CA ALA A 443 -22.60 4.15 6.61
C ALA A 443 -23.79 3.47 7.31
N LEU A 444 -24.35 2.42 6.71
CA LEU A 444 -25.38 1.57 7.31
C LEU A 444 -24.89 0.99 8.64
N ASN A 445 -23.71 0.38 8.63
CA ASN A 445 -23.10 -0.25 9.79
C ASN A 445 -22.86 0.74 10.93
N TYR A 446 -22.23 1.89 10.64
CA TYR A 446 -21.88 2.89 11.64
C TYR A 446 -23.11 3.46 12.36
N LEU A 447 -24.16 3.81 11.60
CA LEU A 447 -25.39 4.35 12.18
C LEU A 447 -26.11 3.28 13.01
N ALA A 448 -26.21 2.05 12.49
CA ALA A 448 -26.85 0.95 13.19
C ALA A 448 -26.14 0.65 14.51
N TYR A 449 -24.81 0.51 14.46
CA TYR A 449 -24.00 0.27 15.65
C TYR A 449 -24.13 1.42 16.67
N SER A 450 -24.10 2.68 16.21
CA SER A 450 -24.34 3.85 17.09
C SER A 450 -25.74 3.85 17.73
N TRP A 451 -26.75 3.30 17.05
CA TRP A 451 -28.11 3.15 17.57
C TRP A 451 -28.20 2.04 18.63
N LEU A 452 -27.57 0.90 18.37
CA LEU A 452 -27.48 -0.23 19.31
C LEU A 452 -26.76 0.15 20.60
N GLU A 453 -25.61 0.83 20.51
CA GLU A 453 -24.84 1.29 21.69
C GLU A 453 -25.61 2.30 22.56
N ARG A 454 -26.70 2.87 22.04
CA ARG A 454 -27.56 3.83 22.74
C ARG A 454 -28.92 3.23 23.15
N ASP A 455 -29.11 1.93 22.97
CA ASP A 455 -30.39 1.25 23.15
C ASP A 455 -31.55 1.95 22.41
N TYR A 456 -31.30 2.32 21.15
CA TYR A 456 -32.19 3.16 20.35
C TYR A 456 -32.49 2.51 19.00
N LYS A 457 -33.77 2.41 18.59
CA LYS A 457 -34.19 1.90 17.26
C LYS A 457 -33.54 0.56 16.87
N ILE A 458 -33.61 -0.41 17.78
CA ILE A 458 -32.93 -1.70 17.66
C ILE A 458 -33.39 -2.48 16.41
N ASP A 459 -34.69 -2.49 16.13
CA ASP A 459 -35.25 -3.19 14.96
C ASP A 459 -34.76 -2.57 13.65
N GLU A 460 -34.80 -1.23 13.53
CA GLU A 460 -34.28 -0.55 12.34
C GLU A 460 -32.76 -0.71 12.21
N ALA A 461 -32.02 -0.72 13.32
CA ALA A 461 -30.59 -0.99 13.32
C ALA A 461 -30.28 -2.40 12.80
N MET A 462 -31.04 -3.40 13.23
CA MET A 462 -30.92 -4.78 12.74
C MET A 462 -31.19 -4.89 11.24
N ASP A 463 -32.21 -4.20 10.71
CA ASP A 463 -32.49 -4.18 9.28
C ASP A 463 -31.36 -3.52 8.47
N MET A 464 -30.78 -2.44 9.00
CA MET A 464 -29.62 -1.78 8.38
C MET A 464 -28.38 -2.70 8.38
N LEU A 465 -28.15 -3.45 9.45
CA LEU A 465 -27.03 -4.40 9.56
C LEU A 465 -27.20 -5.60 8.63
N LYS A 466 -28.41 -6.16 8.54
CA LYS A 466 -28.71 -7.22 7.55
C LYS A 466 -28.45 -6.73 6.13
N LYS A 467 -28.83 -5.49 5.81
CA LYS A 467 -28.53 -4.89 4.51
C LYS A 467 -27.03 -4.71 4.31
N ALA A 468 -26.30 -4.15 5.28
CA ALA A 468 -24.85 -3.98 5.21
C ALA A 468 -24.14 -5.33 4.98
N TYR A 469 -24.51 -6.35 5.73
CA TYR A 469 -23.99 -7.71 5.61
C TYR A 469 -24.31 -8.35 4.25
N SER A 470 -25.48 -8.07 3.66
CA SER A 470 -25.80 -8.57 2.31
C SER A 470 -24.97 -7.92 1.20
N ILE A 471 -24.41 -6.73 1.45
CA ILE A 471 -23.56 -6.01 0.50
C ILE A 471 -22.09 -6.45 0.67
N GLU A 472 -21.61 -6.52 1.91
CA GLU A 472 -20.22 -6.84 2.27
C GLU A 472 -20.17 -8.02 3.28
N SER A 473 -20.46 -9.23 2.81
CA SER A 473 -20.65 -10.40 3.70
C SER A 473 -19.38 -10.96 4.33
N ASP A 474 -18.21 -10.53 3.86
CA ASP A 474 -16.90 -10.92 4.39
C ASP A 474 -16.18 -9.75 5.10
N ASP A 475 -16.84 -8.60 5.27
CA ASP A 475 -16.26 -7.50 6.06
C ASP A 475 -16.39 -7.80 7.57
N PRO A 476 -15.26 -7.90 8.29
CA PRO A 476 -15.28 -8.36 9.67
C PRO A 476 -15.89 -7.37 10.66
N TYR A 477 -15.89 -6.06 10.36
CA TYR A 477 -16.52 -5.04 11.21
C TYR A 477 -18.05 -5.10 11.11
N ILE A 478 -18.57 -5.39 9.92
CA ILE A 478 -20.01 -5.58 9.70
C ILE A 478 -20.48 -6.88 10.35
N ILE A 479 -19.68 -7.95 10.24
CA ILE A 479 -19.94 -9.24 10.89
C ILE A 479 -19.95 -9.10 12.42
N ASP A 480 -18.99 -8.36 12.99
CA ASP A 480 -18.97 -8.04 14.43
C ASP A 480 -20.24 -7.29 14.84
N SER A 481 -20.60 -6.23 14.10
CA SER A 481 -21.74 -5.38 14.43
C SER A 481 -23.08 -6.13 14.38
N ILE A 482 -23.29 -7.00 13.38
CA ILE A 482 -24.50 -7.85 13.33
C ILE A 482 -24.51 -8.92 14.43
N GLY A 483 -23.35 -9.50 14.75
CA GLY A 483 -23.21 -10.42 15.88
C GLY A 483 -23.53 -9.74 17.23
N TRP A 484 -23.05 -8.52 17.41
CA TRP A 484 -23.36 -7.70 18.59
C TRP A 484 -24.84 -7.32 18.67
N ALA A 485 -25.48 -7.02 17.55
CA ALA A 485 -26.91 -6.77 17.49
C ALA A 485 -27.72 -7.99 17.97
N TYR A 486 -27.38 -9.20 17.52
CA TYR A 486 -28.00 -10.43 18.02
C TYR A 486 -27.76 -10.66 19.51
N TYR A 487 -26.57 -10.31 20.02
CA TYR A 487 -26.28 -10.36 21.46
C TYR A 487 -27.21 -9.43 22.27
N LEU A 488 -27.41 -8.19 21.80
CA LEU A 488 -28.30 -7.22 22.47
C LEU A 488 -29.78 -7.62 22.41
N MET A 489 -30.18 -8.40 21.41
CA MET A 489 -31.52 -8.99 21.28
C MET A 489 -31.68 -10.32 22.06
N ASP A 490 -30.69 -10.68 22.88
CA ASP A 490 -30.62 -11.95 23.65
C ASP A 490 -30.61 -13.24 22.80
N ASP A 491 -30.38 -13.15 21.48
CA ASP A 491 -30.17 -14.30 20.61
C ASP A 491 -28.69 -14.67 20.54
N TYR A 492 -28.21 -15.24 21.65
CA TYR A 492 -26.78 -15.56 21.82
C TYR A 492 -26.29 -16.66 20.87
N PHE A 493 -27.18 -17.51 20.33
CA PHE A 493 -26.80 -18.57 19.40
C PHE A 493 -26.52 -18.02 18.00
N GLU A 494 -27.34 -17.11 17.49
CA GLU A 494 -27.02 -16.39 16.25
C GLU A 494 -25.82 -15.46 16.45
N ALA A 495 -25.74 -14.75 17.59
CA ALA A 495 -24.59 -13.91 17.92
C ALA A 495 -23.26 -14.67 17.83
N GLU A 496 -23.21 -15.89 18.37
CA GLU A 496 -22.01 -16.74 18.30
C GLU A 496 -21.62 -17.09 16.86
N LYS A 497 -22.58 -17.36 15.96
CA LYS A 497 -22.26 -17.73 14.56
C LYS A 497 -21.52 -16.61 13.84
N TYR A 498 -22.02 -15.38 13.95
CA TYR A 498 -21.39 -14.21 13.35
C TYR A 498 -20.08 -13.88 14.06
N MET A 499 -20.07 -13.83 15.39
CA MET A 499 -18.87 -13.43 16.13
C MET A 499 -17.71 -14.41 15.96
N ARG A 500 -17.98 -15.72 15.86
CA ARG A 500 -16.94 -16.70 15.54
C ARG A 500 -16.26 -16.40 14.21
N ARG A 501 -17.05 -16.00 13.19
CA ARG A 501 -16.51 -15.60 11.89
C ARG A 501 -15.73 -14.29 11.97
N ALA A 502 -16.18 -13.32 12.77
CA ALA A 502 -15.42 -12.08 13.00
C ALA A 502 -14.05 -12.38 13.64
N VAL A 503 -13.99 -13.24 14.66
CA VAL A 503 -12.73 -13.67 15.30
C VAL A 503 -11.81 -14.42 14.31
N GLU A 504 -12.35 -15.22 13.40
CA GLU A 504 -11.55 -15.88 12.36
C GLU A 504 -10.87 -14.87 11.41
N LEU A 505 -11.55 -13.76 11.11
CA LEU A 505 -11.07 -12.73 10.20
C LEU A 505 -10.19 -11.68 10.89
N MET A 506 -10.43 -11.40 12.18
CA MET A 506 -9.69 -10.44 12.99
C MET A 506 -9.29 -11.05 14.35
N PRO A 507 -8.40 -12.06 14.36
CA PRO A 507 -8.06 -12.79 15.58
C PRO A 507 -7.38 -11.94 16.65
N ASP A 508 -6.74 -10.85 16.27
CA ASP A 508 -5.99 -9.96 17.16
C ASP A 508 -6.76 -8.67 17.52
N ASP A 509 -8.01 -8.52 17.08
CA ASP A 509 -8.80 -7.32 17.40
C ASP A 509 -9.36 -7.41 18.84
N PRO A 510 -9.06 -6.42 19.71
CA PRO A 510 -9.45 -6.49 21.11
C PRO A 510 -10.96 -6.38 21.34
N ILE A 511 -11.69 -5.66 20.48
CA ILE A 511 -13.14 -5.44 20.63
C ILE A 511 -13.90 -6.70 20.20
N VAL A 512 -13.53 -7.28 19.05
CA VAL A 512 -14.13 -8.54 18.57
C VAL A 512 -13.90 -9.68 19.56
N ASN A 513 -12.70 -9.79 20.12
CA ASN A 513 -12.40 -10.80 21.14
C ASN A 513 -13.15 -10.54 22.45
N ASP A 514 -13.37 -9.27 22.83
CA ASP A 514 -14.18 -8.91 24.00
C ASP A 514 -15.66 -9.31 23.80
N HIS A 515 -16.27 -8.91 22.68
CA HIS A 515 -17.64 -9.27 22.33
C HIS A 515 -17.83 -10.79 22.27
N TYR A 516 -16.86 -11.53 21.73
CA TYR A 516 -16.94 -12.99 21.71
C TYR A 516 -16.87 -13.60 23.10
N GLY A 517 -16.02 -13.06 23.98
CA GLY A 517 -15.99 -13.43 25.39
C GLY A 517 -17.36 -13.21 26.07
N ASP A 518 -18.01 -12.08 25.78
CA ASP A 518 -19.32 -11.75 26.33
C ASP A 518 -20.43 -12.72 25.87
N ILE A 519 -20.45 -13.05 24.58
CA ILE A 519 -21.38 -14.02 23.99
C ILE A 519 -21.17 -15.42 24.61
N LEU A 520 -19.92 -15.87 24.69
CA LEU A 520 -19.57 -17.17 25.29
C LEU A 520 -19.98 -17.22 26.77
N TRP A 521 -19.86 -16.11 27.49
CA TRP A 521 -20.29 -16.03 28.89
C TRP A 521 -21.80 -16.22 29.01
N LYS A 522 -22.59 -15.55 28.17
CA LYS A 522 -24.07 -15.69 28.13
C LYS A 522 -24.52 -17.08 27.72
N LEU A 523 -23.76 -17.77 26.86
CA LEU A 523 -23.95 -19.18 26.52
C LEU A 523 -23.46 -20.17 27.61
N ASN A 524 -23.10 -19.67 28.79
CA ASN A 524 -22.60 -20.43 29.94
C ASN A 524 -21.27 -21.16 29.67
N ARG A 525 -20.49 -20.73 28.66
CA ARG A 525 -19.15 -21.27 28.33
C ARG A 525 -18.04 -20.45 28.99
N LYS A 526 -18.13 -20.32 30.31
CA LYS A 526 -17.34 -19.38 31.13
C LYS A 526 -15.82 -19.55 30.99
N LEU A 527 -15.33 -20.78 30.81
CA LEU A 527 -13.89 -21.02 30.61
C LEU A 527 -13.39 -20.41 29.30
N GLN A 528 -14.15 -20.59 28.22
CA GLN A 528 -13.82 -20.02 26.91
C GLN A 528 -13.94 -18.49 26.93
N ALA A 529 -14.99 -17.95 27.56
CA ALA A 529 -15.14 -16.51 27.74
C ALA A 529 -13.91 -15.87 28.42
N ARG A 530 -13.43 -16.47 29.52
CA ARG A 530 -12.24 -16.00 30.24
C ARG A 530 -10.96 -16.10 29.40
N TYR A 531 -10.84 -17.12 28.56
CA TYR A 531 -9.72 -17.25 27.64
C TYR A 531 -9.67 -16.07 26.66
N PHE A 532 -10.80 -15.76 26.00
CA PHE A 532 -10.89 -14.66 25.05
C PHE A 532 -10.67 -13.30 25.71
N TRP A 533 -11.31 -13.02 26.84
CA TRP A 533 -11.06 -11.80 27.61
C TRP A 533 -9.59 -11.66 28.03
N ASN A 534 -8.92 -12.74 28.45
CA ASN A 534 -7.51 -12.67 28.83
C ASN A 534 -6.59 -12.35 27.64
N ASN A 535 -6.91 -12.85 26.44
CA ASN A 535 -6.15 -12.51 25.23
C ASN A 535 -6.22 -11.01 24.91
N VAL A 536 -7.37 -10.36 25.13
CA VAL A 536 -7.56 -8.92 24.93
C VAL A 536 -6.50 -8.10 25.69
N LEU A 537 -6.07 -8.54 26.88
CA LEU A 537 -5.04 -7.85 27.66
C LEU A 537 -3.65 -7.88 27.01
N GLY A 538 -3.39 -8.84 26.12
CA GLY A 538 -2.11 -9.06 25.44
C GLY A 538 -1.96 -8.37 24.09
N PHE A 539 -3.05 -7.86 23.49
CA PHE A 539 -2.98 -7.18 22.20
C PHE A 539 -2.40 -5.76 22.33
N SER A 540 -1.63 -5.33 21.32
CA SER A 540 -0.94 -4.03 21.32
C SER A 540 -1.90 -2.84 21.31
N ASP A 541 -3.06 -3.02 20.69
CA ASP A 541 -4.01 -1.95 20.37
C ASP A 541 -5.11 -1.80 21.43
N THR A 542 -5.03 -2.57 22.52
CA THR A 542 -6.00 -2.51 23.61
C THR A 542 -5.82 -1.25 24.46
N ASP A 543 -6.83 -0.38 24.42
CA ASP A 543 -6.91 0.84 25.24
C ASP A 543 -6.95 0.48 26.75
N ASP A 544 -6.38 1.35 27.58
CA ASP A 544 -6.39 1.22 29.04
C ASP A 544 -7.80 1.14 29.63
N GLU A 545 -8.79 1.82 29.01
CA GLU A 545 -10.19 1.71 29.42
C GLU A 545 -10.74 0.30 29.17
N VAL A 546 -10.41 -0.29 28.02
CA VAL A 546 -10.79 -1.68 27.68
C VAL A 546 -10.11 -2.64 28.65
N LYS A 547 -8.81 -2.49 28.92
CA LYS A 547 -8.08 -3.32 29.91
C LYS A 547 -8.74 -3.29 31.29
N LYS A 548 -9.19 -2.12 31.74
CA LYS A 548 -9.92 -2.00 33.02
C LYS A 548 -11.23 -2.78 32.99
N LYS A 549 -12.04 -2.64 31.93
CA LYS A 549 -13.31 -3.37 31.76
C LYS A 549 -13.07 -4.89 31.75
N ILE A 550 -12.09 -5.35 30.99
CA ILE A 550 -11.72 -6.77 30.89
C ILE A 550 -11.28 -7.34 32.25
N ASN A 551 -10.44 -6.64 33.00
CA ASN A 551 -10.02 -7.10 34.34
C ASN A 551 -11.21 -7.28 35.29
N ILE A 552 -12.23 -6.41 35.21
CA ILE A 552 -13.47 -6.55 35.97
C ILE A 552 -14.23 -7.80 35.51
N LYS A 553 -14.41 -8.01 34.20
CA LYS A 553 -15.06 -9.20 33.63
C LYS A 553 -14.33 -10.51 34.03
N LEU A 554 -13.00 -10.50 34.09
CA LEU A 554 -12.19 -11.64 34.54
C LEU A 554 -12.36 -11.98 36.03
N ILE A 555 -12.72 -11.03 36.88
CA ILE A 555 -12.97 -11.32 38.30
C ILE A 555 -14.44 -11.70 38.51
N TYR A 556 -15.34 -10.86 38.05
CA TYR A 556 -16.76 -10.91 38.43
C TYR A 556 -17.67 -11.53 37.36
N GLY A 557 -17.18 -11.73 36.14
CA GLY A 557 -18.02 -12.03 34.98
C GLY A 557 -18.78 -10.80 34.47
N LEU A 558 -19.77 -11.04 33.60
CA LEU A 558 -20.70 -9.99 33.19
C LEU A 558 -21.63 -9.64 34.36
N LYS A 559 -21.70 -8.36 34.72
CA LYS A 559 -22.71 -7.85 35.65
C LYS A 559 -24.08 -7.90 34.98
N ASN A 560 -25.10 -8.35 35.71
CA ASN A 560 -26.49 -8.27 35.23
C ASN A 560 -26.91 -6.79 35.17
N SER A 561 -27.35 -6.33 34.01
CA SER A 561 -27.81 -4.97 33.69
C SER A 561 -29.13 -4.56 34.36
N GLN A 562 -29.49 -5.15 35.51
CA GLN A 562 -30.73 -4.84 36.23
C GLN A 562 -30.58 -3.87 37.41
N ASN A 563 -29.37 -3.39 37.74
CA ASN A 563 -29.15 -2.60 38.98
C ASN A 563 -28.49 -1.22 38.78
N GLU A 564 -28.51 -0.61 37.59
CA GLU A 564 -27.99 0.77 37.40
C GLU A 564 -29.09 1.85 37.28
N HIS A 565 -30.34 1.51 37.63
CA HIS A 565 -31.43 2.46 37.79
C HIS A 565 -32.00 2.40 39.21
N THR A 566 -31.22 2.84 40.19
CA THR A 566 -31.72 3.31 41.50
C THR A 566 -30.94 4.53 41.93
#